data_AF-A0A950H3S8-F1
#
_entry.id   AF-A0A950H3S8-F1
#
_cell.length_a   1.000
_cell.length_b   1.000
_cell.length_c   1.000
_cell.angle_alpha   90.00
_cell.angle_beta   90.00
_cell.angle_gamma   90.00
#
_symmetry.space_group_name_H-M   'P 1'
#
loop_
_entity.id
_entity.type
_entity.pdbx_description
1 polymer ?
#
loop_
_entity_poly.entity_id
_entity_poly.type
_entity_poly.pdbx_seq_one_letter_code
_entity_poly.pdbx_strand_id
1 'polypeptide(L)'
;ADEVTRALGAKALDMIKQLDGGATLASLAQSAGVEVKSAANVRRSGGEGLAPGVVTAVFATPPNGAGSAATPDGRVVFKITADSTPPTKLDDPAVKAAMERLSEALQTGLVEQYVTAVEHQLGVRIHENVLQGAEGG
;
A
#
# COMPACT_ATOMS: atom_id res chain seq x y z
N ALA A 1 26.18 10.37 -8.03
CA ALA A 1 25.05 9.94 -7.17
C ALA A 1 24.64 8.52 -7.52
N ASP A 2 24.38 8.21 -8.79
CA ASP A 2 23.88 6.90 -9.22
C ASP A 2 24.77 5.70 -8.86
N GLU A 3 26.09 5.82 -8.97
CA GLU A 3 27.00 4.72 -8.62
C GLU A 3 26.99 4.40 -7.12
N VAL A 4 26.83 5.42 -6.27
CA VAL A 4 26.68 5.23 -4.82
C VAL A 4 25.35 4.54 -4.52
N THR A 5 24.26 4.98 -5.15
CA THR A 5 22.95 4.33 -5.00
C THR A 5 22.96 2.88 -5.46
N ARG A 6 23.67 2.58 -6.56
CA ARG A 6 23.86 1.22 -7.08
C ARG A 6 24.68 0.36 -6.13
N ALA A 7 25.82 0.87 -5.65
CA ALA A 7 26.68 0.16 -4.70
C ALA A 7 25.96 -0.12 -3.37
N LEU A 8 25.21 0.86 -2.84
CA LEU A 8 24.36 0.68 -1.67
C LEU A 8 23.26 -0.36 -1.92
N GLY A 9 22.69 -0.38 -3.12
CA GLY A 9 21.70 -1.39 -3.51
C GLY A 9 22.27 -2.80 -3.55
N ALA A 10 23.45 -2.99 -4.14
CA ALA A 10 24.13 -4.28 -4.16
C ALA A 10 24.45 -4.76 -2.74
N LYS A 11 25.03 -3.89 -1.90
CA LYS A 11 25.35 -4.22 -0.51
C LYS A 11 24.11 -4.59 0.31
N ALA A 12 23.00 -3.88 0.10
CA ALA A 12 21.74 -4.19 0.75
C ALA A 12 21.20 -5.57 0.34
N LEU A 13 21.28 -5.92 -0.95
CA LEU A 13 20.86 -7.24 -1.44
C LEU A 13 21.70 -8.36 -0.81
N ASP A 14 23.01 -8.16 -0.67
CA ASP A 14 23.89 -9.15 -0.05
C ASP A 14 23.61 -9.32 1.45
N MET A 15 23.30 -8.23 2.16
CA MET A 15 22.84 -8.30 3.55
C MET A 15 21.51 -9.05 3.69
N ILE A 16 20.56 -8.83 2.77
CA ILE A 16 19.28 -9.56 2.77
C ILE A 16 19.51 -11.05 2.60
N LYS A 17 20.35 -11.47 1.64
CA LYS A 17 20.71 -12.89 1.45
C LYS A 17 21.32 -13.51 2.72
N GLN A 18 22.15 -12.76 3.43
CA GLN A 18 22.72 -13.22 4.70
C GLN A 18 21.65 -13.34 5.80
N LEU A 19 20.70 -12.41 5.87
CA LEU A 19 19.56 -12.47 6.80
C LEU A 19 18.64 -13.66 6.52
N ASP A 20 18.44 -13.98 5.24
CA ASP A 20 17.67 -15.14 4.79
C ASP A 20 18.43 -16.45 5.11
N GLY A 21 19.77 -16.42 5.04
CA GLY A 21 20.65 -17.52 5.45
C GLY A 21 20.79 -17.70 6.97
N GLY A 22 20.08 -16.92 7.78
CA GLY A 22 20.05 -17.05 9.24
C GLY A 22 21.00 -16.13 10.00
N ALA A 23 21.70 -15.21 9.33
CA ALA A 23 22.45 -14.17 10.02
C ALA A 23 21.52 -13.23 10.81
N THR A 24 22.06 -12.60 11.85
CA THR A 24 21.31 -11.62 12.65
C THR A 24 21.50 -10.21 12.11
N LEU A 25 20.48 -9.36 12.26
CA LEU A 25 20.60 -7.94 11.90
C LEU A 25 21.71 -7.26 12.72
N ALA A 26 21.90 -7.67 13.98
CA ALA A 26 22.97 -7.18 14.85
C ALA A 26 24.37 -7.51 14.32
N SER A 27 24.62 -8.76 13.89
CA SER A 27 25.92 -9.14 13.33
C SER A 27 26.25 -8.36 12.06
N LEU A 28 25.27 -8.16 11.17
CA LEU A 28 25.47 -7.42 9.92
C LEU A 28 25.71 -5.94 10.17
N ALA A 29 24.97 -5.35 11.11
CA ALA A 29 25.13 -3.97 11.50
C ALA A 29 26.52 -3.71 12.10
N GLN A 30 27.00 -4.60 12.97
CA GLN A 30 28.35 -4.53 13.53
C GLN A 30 29.43 -4.62 12.44
N SER A 31 29.30 -5.54 11.47
CA SER A 31 30.22 -5.64 10.33
C SER A 31 30.19 -4.41 9.42
N ALA A 32 29.07 -3.71 9.36
CA ALA A 32 28.90 -2.50 8.55
C ALA A 32 29.20 -1.20 9.31
N GLY A 33 29.47 -1.26 10.61
CA GLY A 33 29.70 -0.07 11.46
C GLY A 33 28.45 0.79 11.64
N VAL A 34 27.25 0.19 11.57
CA VAL A 34 25.97 0.89 11.70
C VAL A 34 25.20 0.41 12.93
N GLU A 35 24.31 1.24 13.44
CA GLU A 35 23.47 0.92 14.59
C GLU A 35 22.17 0.22 14.15
N VAL A 36 21.72 -0.78 14.91
CA VAL A 36 20.40 -1.38 14.73
C VAL A 36 19.36 -0.56 15.47
N LYS A 37 18.32 -0.13 14.75
CA LYS A 37 17.13 0.51 15.34
C LYS A 37 15.95 -0.45 15.29
N SER A 38 15.16 -0.45 16.37
CA SER A 38 13.90 -1.20 16.44
C SER A 38 12.74 -0.24 16.27
N ALA A 39 11.79 -0.61 15.40
CA ALA A 39 10.53 0.11 15.23
C ALA A 39 9.38 -0.79 15.68
N ALA A 40 8.49 -0.27 16.51
CA ALA A 40 7.29 -0.95 16.98
C ALA A 40 6.04 -0.17 16.55
N ASN A 41 4.88 -0.83 16.54
CA ASN A 41 3.59 -0.22 16.20
C ASN A 41 3.55 0.45 14.80
N VAL A 42 4.31 -0.09 13.85
CA VAL A 42 4.36 0.42 12.48
C VAL A 42 3.02 0.13 11.78
N ARG A 43 2.37 1.16 11.26
CA ARG A 43 1.11 1.09 10.50
C ARG A 43 1.34 1.53 9.06
N ARG A 44 0.40 1.21 8.16
CA ARG A 44 0.45 1.70 6.76
C ARG A 44 0.47 3.23 6.67
N SER A 45 -0.10 3.90 7.68
CA SER A 45 -0.09 5.36 7.80
C SER A 45 1.25 5.94 8.29
N GLY A 46 2.16 5.11 8.81
CA GLY A 46 3.45 5.54 9.34
C GLY A 46 3.94 4.71 10.53
N GLY A 47 5.18 4.99 10.93
CA GLY A 47 5.81 4.47 12.14
C GLY A 47 6.87 5.44 12.64
N GLU A 48 7.09 5.48 13.94
CA GLU A 48 8.07 6.38 14.54
C GLU A 48 9.48 6.08 14.01
N GLY A 49 10.20 7.13 13.60
CA GLY A 49 11.56 7.00 13.07
C GLY A 49 11.67 6.35 11.68
N LEU A 50 10.56 6.08 10.99
CA LEU A 50 10.56 5.51 9.64
C LEU A 50 10.14 6.53 8.60
N ALA A 51 10.97 6.69 7.56
CA ALA A 51 10.58 7.47 6.39
C ALA A 51 9.44 6.77 5.62
N PRO A 52 8.54 7.51 4.94
CA PRO A 52 7.38 6.93 4.25
C PRO A 52 7.74 5.83 3.25
N GLY A 53 8.84 6.00 2.50
CA GLY A 53 9.32 4.98 1.55
C GLY A 53 9.74 3.67 2.23
N VAL A 54 10.25 3.74 3.46
CA VAL A 54 10.60 2.56 4.26
C VAL A 54 9.34 1.85 4.74
N VAL A 55 8.32 2.59 5.20
CA VAL A 55 7.03 2.04 5.60
C VAL A 55 6.38 1.28 4.45
N THR A 56 6.36 1.85 3.25
CA THR A 56 5.84 1.17 2.04
C THR A 56 6.58 -0.13 1.76
N ALA A 57 7.92 -0.14 1.83
CA ALA A 57 8.72 -1.35 1.61
C ALA A 57 8.47 -2.43 2.68
N VAL A 58 8.32 -2.04 3.95
CA VAL A 58 7.99 -2.96 5.04
C VAL A 58 6.66 -3.66 4.77
N PHE A 59 5.61 -2.93 4.41
CA PHE A 59 4.30 -3.53 4.10
C PHE A 59 4.22 -4.28 2.76
N ALA A 60 5.24 -4.14 1.90
CA ALA A 60 5.41 -4.93 0.69
C ALA A 60 6.23 -6.22 0.93
N THR A 61 6.86 -6.35 2.10
CA THR A 61 7.70 -7.51 2.45
C THR A 61 6.86 -8.55 3.20
N PRO A 62 7.01 -9.86 2.90
CA PRO A 62 6.30 -10.92 3.63
C PRO A 62 6.64 -10.96 5.14
N PRO A 63 5.74 -11.51 5.99
CA PRO A 63 6.05 -11.76 7.39
C PRO A 63 7.35 -12.56 7.57
N ASN A 64 8.14 -12.23 8.60
CA ASN A 64 9.49 -12.75 8.84
C ASN A 64 10.53 -12.51 7.72
N GLY A 65 10.16 -11.78 6.66
CA GLY A 65 11.04 -11.45 5.56
C GLY A 65 11.99 -10.29 5.86
N ALA A 66 13.06 -10.21 5.09
CA ALA A 66 13.98 -9.08 5.05
C ALA A 66 13.81 -8.27 3.75
N GLY A 67 14.05 -6.96 3.85
CA GLY A 67 13.86 -6.03 2.73
C GLY A 67 14.79 -4.83 2.82
N SER A 68 14.78 -3.98 1.79
CA SER A 68 15.50 -2.71 1.80
C SER A 68 14.71 -1.60 1.12
N ALA A 69 14.98 -0.36 1.53
CA ALA A 69 14.38 0.84 0.97
C ALA A 69 15.41 1.96 0.83
N ALA A 70 15.37 2.69 -0.29
CA ALA A 70 16.15 3.90 -0.46
C ALA A 70 15.55 5.05 0.35
N THR A 71 16.40 5.86 0.95
CA THR A 71 16.06 7.08 1.69
C THR A 71 16.89 8.25 1.16
N PRO A 72 16.51 9.51 1.44
CA PRO A 72 17.33 10.67 1.06
C PRO A 72 18.77 10.58 1.60
N ASP A 73 18.94 9.99 2.78
CA ASP A 73 20.23 9.84 3.45
C ASP A 73 20.98 8.54 3.09
N GLY A 74 20.41 7.67 2.25
CA GLY A 74 21.06 6.43 1.83
C GLY A 74 20.10 5.25 1.59
N ARG A 75 20.36 4.12 2.23
CA ARG A 75 19.55 2.91 2.11
C ARG A 75 19.42 2.21 3.46
N VAL A 76 18.19 1.81 3.78
CA VAL A 76 17.85 1.08 5.00
C VAL A 76 17.61 -0.38 4.64
N VAL A 77 18.16 -1.30 5.44
CA VAL A 77 17.84 -2.74 5.41
C VAL A 77 17.05 -3.07 6.68
N PHE A 78 15.99 -3.84 6.55
CA PHE A 78 15.11 -4.20 7.65
C PHE A 78 14.76 -5.70 7.62
N LYS A 79 14.37 -6.23 8.78
CA LYS A 79 13.81 -7.58 8.93
C LYS A 79 12.54 -7.48 9.77
N ILE A 80 11.46 -8.09 9.29
CA ILE A 80 10.20 -8.15 10.04
C ILE A 80 10.38 -9.21 11.13
N THR A 81 10.26 -8.81 12.40
CA THR A 81 10.41 -9.71 13.55
C THR A 81 9.08 -10.18 14.12
N ALA A 82 8.03 -9.40 13.89
CA ALA A 82 6.67 -9.72 14.30
C ALA A 82 5.68 -8.98 13.39
N ASP A 83 4.61 -9.65 13.04
CA ASP A 83 3.41 -9.06 12.46
C ASP A 83 2.24 -9.22 13.44
N SER A 84 1.37 -8.21 13.47
CA SER A 84 0.13 -8.26 14.22
C SER A 84 -0.96 -7.65 13.36
N THR A 85 -1.94 -8.46 12.99
CA THR A 85 -3.17 -7.98 12.37
C THR A 85 -4.13 -7.63 13.52
N PRO A 86 -4.48 -6.35 13.73
CA PRO A 86 -5.43 -5.99 14.76
C PRO A 86 -6.74 -6.75 14.52
N PRO A 87 -7.34 -7.37 15.55
CA PRO A 87 -8.60 -8.06 15.37
C PRO A 87 -9.66 -7.05 14.94
N THR A 88 -10.36 -7.35 13.84
CA THR A 88 -11.52 -6.57 13.41
C THR A 88 -12.62 -6.74 14.45
N LYS A 89 -12.89 -5.68 15.20
CA LYS A 89 -13.99 -5.59 16.15
C LYS A 89 -15.19 -4.99 15.42
N LEU A 90 -16.29 -5.73 15.27
CA LEU A 90 -17.50 -5.22 14.59
C LEU A 90 -18.10 -3.97 15.28
N ASP A 91 -17.82 -3.81 16.56
CA ASP A 91 -18.18 -2.66 17.38
C ASP A 91 -17.25 -1.45 17.19
N ASP A 92 -16.12 -1.60 16.47
CA ASP A 92 -15.21 -0.50 16.15
C ASP A 92 -15.91 0.55 15.25
N PRO A 93 -15.94 1.83 15.66
CA PRO A 93 -16.49 2.92 14.84
C PRO A 93 -15.93 2.97 13.42
N ALA A 94 -14.65 2.65 13.21
CA ALA A 94 -14.04 2.64 11.88
C ALA A 94 -14.60 1.53 10.99
N VAL A 95 -14.92 0.36 11.57
CA VAL A 95 -15.54 -0.76 10.86
C VAL A 95 -16.98 -0.42 10.49
N LYS A 96 -17.75 0.17 11.41
CA LYS A 96 -19.11 0.64 11.12
C LYS A 96 -19.14 1.67 10.00
N ALA A 97 -18.26 2.68 10.07
CA ALA A 97 -18.17 3.70 9.03
C ALA A 97 -17.69 3.13 7.67
N ALA A 98 -16.89 2.06 7.65
CA ALA A 98 -16.54 1.38 6.41
C ALA A 98 -17.74 0.59 5.83
N MET A 99 -18.52 -0.08 6.69
CA MET A 99 -19.73 -0.81 6.30
C MET A 99 -20.81 0.12 5.74
N GLU A 100 -21.02 1.28 6.37
CA GLU A 100 -21.97 2.29 5.89
C GLU A 100 -21.61 2.80 4.48
N ARG A 101 -20.33 3.18 4.27
CA ARG A 101 -19.84 3.61 2.95
C ARG A 101 -19.98 2.52 1.90
N LEU A 102 -19.71 1.26 2.26
CA LEU A 102 -19.89 0.13 1.35
C LEU A 102 -21.37 -0.07 0.99
N SER A 103 -22.27 0.03 1.96
CA SER A 103 -23.72 -0.07 1.72
C SER A 103 -24.22 1.03 0.79
N GLU A 104 -23.77 2.27 0.99
CA GLU A 104 -24.13 3.41 0.13
C GLU A 104 -23.62 3.21 -1.31
N ALA A 105 -22.36 2.79 -1.46
CA ALA A 105 -21.79 2.49 -2.77
C ALA A 105 -22.53 1.36 -3.51
N LEU A 106 -22.94 0.32 -2.80
CA LEU A 106 -23.73 -0.79 -3.37
C LEU A 106 -25.13 -0.33 -3.79
N GLN A 107 -25.79 0.52 -3.00
CA GLN A 107 -27.11 1.05 -3.34
C GLN A 107 -27.04 1.93 -4.59
N THR A 108 -26.09 2.86 -4.65
CA THR A 108 -25.90 3.72 -5.82
C THR A 108 -25.54 2.91 -7.07
N GLY A 109 -24.60 1.97 -6.95
CA GLY A 109 -24.18 1.13 -8.07
C GLY A 109 -25.30 0.23 -8.61
N LEU A 110 -26.15 -0.31 -7.73
CA LEU A 110 -27.29 -1.12 -8.17
C LEU A 110 -28.36 -0.28 -8.88
N VAL A 111 -28.59 0.96 -8.43
CA VAL A 111 -29.51 1.90 -9.07
C VAL A 111 -28.99 2.31 -10.45
N GLU A 112 -27.71 2.65 -10.58
CA GLU A 112 -27.09 2.97 -11.88
C GLU A 112 -27.17 1.78 -12.85
N GLN A 113 -26.79 0.58 -12.40
CA GLN A 113 -26.89 -0.63 -13.21
C GLN A 113 -28.34 -0.93 -13.63
N TYR A 114 -29.31 -0.70 -12.74
CA TYR A 114 -30.72 -0.88 -13.05
C TYR A 114 -31.22 0.14 -14.07
N VAL A 115 -30.88 1.42 -13.92
CA VAL A 115 -31.26 2.47 -14.88
C VAL A 115 -30.65 2.20 -16.25
N THR A 116 -29.35 1.88 -16.34
CA THR A 116 -28.69 1.52 -17.60
C THR A 116 -29.32 0.28 -18.25
N ALA A 117 -29.69 -0.74 -17.46
CA ALA A 117 -30.35 -1.93 -17.98
C ALA A 117 -31.76 -1.61 -18.52
N VAL A 118 -32.51 -0.74 -17.84
CA VAL A 118 -33.84 -0.29 -18.28
C VAL A 118 -33.74 0.58 -19.53
N GLU A 119 -32.80 1.52 -19.62
CA GLU A 119 -32.57 2.34 -20.81
C GLU A 119 -32.20 1.48 -22.03
N HIS A 120 -31.38 0.45 -21.83
CA HIS A 120 -30.99 -0.49 -22.88
C HIS A 120 -32.15 -1.41 -23.31
N GLN A 121 -32.98 -1.88 -22.37
CA GLN A 121 -34.17 -2.69 -22.69
C GLN A 121 -35.31 -1.88 -23.33
N LEU A 122 -35.50 -0.63 -22.91
CA LEU A 122 -36.48 0.28 -23.49
C LEU A 122 -36.03 0.85 -24.85
N GLY A 123 -34.80 0.55 -25.28
CA GLY A 123 -34.31 0.87 -26.62
C GLY A 123 -34.32 2.38 -26.89
N VAL A 124 -33.90 3.19 -25.92
CA VAL A 124 -33.78 4.65 -26.09
C VAL A 124 -32.73 4.93 -27.16
N ARG A 125 -33.17 5.10 -28.41
CA ARG A 125 -32.36 5.66 -29.49
C ARG A 125 -32.45 7.18 -29.38
N ILE A 126 -31.44 7.81 -28.77
CA ILE A 126 -31.25 9.25 -28.93
C ILE A 126 -30.89 9.46 -30.40
N HIS A 127 -31.85 9.91 -31.19
CA HIS A 127 -31.57 10.38 -32.53
C HIS A 127 -30.97 11.79 -32.38
N GLU A 128 -29.64 11.90 -32.31
CA GLU A 128 -28.92 13.18 -32.16
C GLU A 128 -29.37 14.25 -33.19
N ASN A 129 -29.79 13.81 -34.37
CA ASN A 129 -30.34 14.61 -35.45
C ASN A 129 -31.70 15.27 -35.14
N VAL A 130 -32.40 14.88 -34.06
CA VAL A 130 -33.66 15.49 -33.60
C VAL A 130 -33.42 16.43 -32.41
N LEU A 131 -32.36 16.19 -31.62
CA LEU A 131 -32.00 17.04 -30.49
C LEU A 131 -31.52 18.42 -30.98
N GLN A 132 -30.77 18.47 -32.09
CA GLN A 132 -30.32 19.72 -32.72
C GLN A 132 -31.46 20.57 -33.33
N GLY A 133 -32.67 20.00 -33.48
CA GLY A 133 -33.87 20.73 -33.93
C GLY A 133 -34.76 21.25 -32.79
N ALA A 134 -34.60 20.70 -31.57
CA ALA A 134 -35.39 21.08 -30.39
C ALA A 134 -34.70 22.17 -29.53
N GLU A 135 -33.38 22.34 -29.69
CA GLU A 135 -32.60 23.41 -29.09
C GLU A 135 -32.37 24.60 -30.04
N GLY A 136 -33.30 24.87 -30.95
CA GLY A 136 -33.40 26.17 -31.64
C GLY A 136 -32.34 26.49 -32.70
N GLY A 137 -32.84 26.90 -33.86
CA GLY A 137 -32.34 28.14 -34.48
C GLY A 137 -32.95 29.35 -33.77
#